data_AF-A0A967GBW2-F1
#
_entry.id   AF-A0A967GBW2-F1
#
_cell.length_a   1.000
_cell.length_b   1.000
_cell.length_c   1.000
_cell.angle_alpha   90.00
_cell.angle_beta   90.00
_cell.angle_gamma   90.00
#
_symmetry.space_group_name_H-M   'P 1'
#
loop_
_entity.id
_entity.type
_entity.pdbx_description
1 polymer ?
#
loop_
_entity_poly.entity_id
_entity_poly.type
_entity_poly.pdbx_seq_one_letter_code
_entity_poly.pdbx_strand_id
1 'polypeptide(L)'
;DILTPLEPMGAVFRFTPGPRLAEPVRSEAQVRALQPCAPERSLGFVGETVRGVHAELAGALPVLGFAGAPFTLAAFLIEGQSPMRDMGATLHMAR
;
A
#
# COMPACT_ATOMS: atom_id res chain seq x y z
N ASP A 1 5.38 -3.71 -4.94
CA ASP A 1 3.93 -3.48 -5.13
C ASP A 1 3.60 -2.11 -4.54
N ILE A 2 2.62 -1.38 -5.07
CA ILE A 2 2.25 -0.06 -4.53
C ILE A 2 1.57 -0.16 -3.17
N LEU A 3 0.91 -1.31 -2.87
CA LEU A 3 0.12 -1.52 -1.65
C LEU A 3 0.91 -2.02 -0.46
N THR A 4 2.20 -2.34 -0.63
CA THR A 4 3.08 -2.89 0.42
C THR A 4 3.01 -2.14 1.76
N PRO A 5 2.90 -0.79 1.80
CA PRO A 5 2.78 -0.08 3.08
C PRO A 5 1.50 -0.38 3.88
N LEU A 6 0.42 -0.85 3.24
CA LEU A 6 -0.90 -1.00 3.86
C LEU A 6 -1.02 -2.25 4.74
N GLU A 7 -0.32 -3.32 4.43
CA GLU A 7 -0.37 -4.56 5.20
C GLU A 7 0.14 -4.38 6.64
N PRO A 8 1.31 -3.73 6.89
CA PRO A 8 1.73 -3.34 8.24
C PRO A 8 0.76 -2.43 8.98
N MET A 9 -0.07 -1.66 8.26
CA MET A 9 -1.08 -0.79 8.85
C MET A 9 -2.33 -1.54 9.30
N GLY A 10 -2.38 -2.86 9.06
CA GLY A 10 -3.51 -3.74 9.39
C GLY A 10 -4.47 -4.02 8.22
N ALA A 11 -4.18 -3.49 7.03
CA ALA A 11 -5.02 -3.69 5.84
C ALA A 11 -4.46 -4.81 4.96
N VAL A 12 -4.87 -6.05 5.25
CA VAL A 12 -4.40 -7.24 4.53
C VAL A 12 -5.23 -7.46 3.26
N PHE A 13 -4.58 -7.32 2.10
CA PHE A 13 -5.21 -7.56 0.79
C PHE A 13 -5.02 -8.99 0.33
N ARG A 14 -6.11 -9.63 -0.13
CA ARG A 14 -6.05 -10.89 -0.87
C ARG A 14 -6.07 -10.61 -2.37
N PHE A 15 -5.32 -11.39 -3.16
CA PHE A 15 -5.22 -11.19 -4.61
C PHE A 15 -6.00 -12.25 -5.38
N THR A 16 -7.24 -11.94 -5.82
CA THR A 16 -8.13 -12.89 -6.52
C THR A 16 -9.17 -12.23 -7.46
N PRO A 17 -8.98 -12.23 -8.80
CA PRO A 17 -7.83 -11.67 -9.48
C PRO A 17 -7.71 -10.16 -9.15
N GLY A 18 -6.61 -9.77 -8.50
CA GLY A 18 -6.37 -8.42 -8.03
C GLY A 18 -6.74 -8.19 -6.55
N PRO A 19 -6.28 -7.05 -5.97
CA PRO A 19 -6.35 -6.81 -4.53
C PRO A 19 -7.79 -6.68 -4.05
N ARG A 20 -8.09 -7.34 -2.94
CA ARG A 20 -9.36 -7.31 -2.21
C ARG A 20 -9.09 -7.16 -0.72
N LEU A 21 -9.61 -6.10 -0.12
CA LEU A 21 -9.64 -5.90 1.33
C LEU A 21 -10.96 -6.45 1.87
N ALA A 22 -10.88 -7.32 2.88
CA ALA A 22 -12.07 -7.95 3.46
C ALA A 22 -13.01 -6.92 4.11
N GLU A 23 -12.42 -5.93 4.80
CA GLU A 23 -13.15 -4.88 5.51
C GLU A 23 -12.68 -3.50 5.06
N PRO A 24 -13.30 -2.95 4.01
CA PRO A 24 -12.98 -1.61 3.52
C PRO A 24 -13.30 -0.51 4.54
N VAL A 25 -12.51 0.57 4.52
CA VAL A 25 -12.63 1.70 5.45
C VAL A 25 -13.84 2.57 5.09
N ARG A 26 -14.78 2.73 6.02
CA ARG A 26 -16.04 3.51 5.86
C ARG A 26 -16.24 4.57 6.92
N SER A 27 -15.35 4.64 7.91
CA SER A 27 -15.51 5.52 9.06
C SER A 27 -14.17 6.05 9.54
N GLU A 28 -14.23 7.20 10.21
CA GLU A 28 -13.07 7.80 10.86
C GLU A 28 -12.49 6.89 11.95
N ALA A 29 -13.33 6.14 12.66
CA ALA A 29 -12.89 5.16 13.66
C ALA A 29 -11.98 4.09 13.06
N GLN A 30 -12.30 3.59 11.86
CA GLN A 30 -11.46 2.62 11.15
C GLN A 30 -10.14 3.25 10.70
N VAL A 31 -10.14 4.52 10.27
CA VAL A 31 -8.90 5.25 9.94
C VAL A 31 -8.01 5.35 11.18
N ARG A 32 -8.58 5.72 12.34
CA ARG A 32 -7.85 5.83 13.61
C ARG A 32 -7.34 4.48 14.14
N ALA A 33 -7.93 3.36 13.70
CA ALA A 33 -7.49 2.02 14.07
C ALA A 33 -6.29 1.53 13.25
N LEU A 34 -5.95 2.19 12.13
CA LEU A 34 -4.78 1.86 11.33
C LEU A 34 -3.50 1.98 12.16
N GLN A 35 -2.63 0.99 12.04
CA GLN A 35 -1.38 0.96 12.78
C GLN A 35 -0.33 1.85 12.09
N PRO A 36 0.52 2.58 12.84
CA PRO A 36 1.66 3.26 12.27
C PRO A 36 2.60 2.27 11.57
N CYS A 37 2.95 2.54 10.32
CA CYS A 37 3.96 1.76 9.61
C CYS A 37 5.36 2.21 10.06
N ALA A 38 6.18 1.27 10.53
CA ALA A 38 7.60 1.47 10.84
C ALA A 38 8.44 0.69 9.83
N PRO A 39 8.78 1.27 8.65
CA PRO A 39 9.28 0.54 7.49
C PRO A 39 10.51 -0.33 7.78
N GLU A 40 11.43 0.13 8.64
CA GLU A 40 12.64 -0.60 9.00
C GLU A 40 12.32 -1.91 9.75
N ARG A 41 11.21 -1.94 10.49
CA ARG A 41 10.75 -3.11 11.25
C ARG A 41 9.78 -3.97 10.45
N SER A 42 8.78 -3.35 9.83
CA SER A 42 7.68 -4.07 9.17
C SER A 42 7.96 -4.41 7.71
N LEU A 43 8.87 -3.68 7.05
CA LEU A 43 9.20 -3.81 5.63
C LEU A 43 10.71 -4.01 5.40
N GLY A 44 11.44 -4.54 6.39
CA GLY A 44 12.90 -4.75 6.31
C GLY A 44 13.33 -5.56 5.07
N PHE A 45 12.51 -6.54 4.67
CA PHE A 45 12.72 -7.34 3.46
C PHE A 45 12.78 -6.49 2.18
N VAL A 46 12.04 -5.38 2.11
CA VAL A 46 12.08 -4.45 0.95
C VAL A 46 13.45 -3.79 0.88
N GLY A 47 13.95 -3.32 2.03
CA GLY A 47 15.29 -2.70 2.13
C GLY A 47 16.40 -3.70 1.80
N GLU A 48 16.31 -4.93 2.29
CA GLU A 48 17.23 -6.01 1.94
C GLU A 48 17.22 -6.32 0.43
N THR A 49 16.04 -6.41 -0.17
CA THR A 49 15.87 -6.66 -1.60
C THR A 49 16.52 -5.53 -2.42
N VAL A 50 16.26 -4.27 -2.08
CA VAL A 50 16.85 -3.12 -2.79
C VAL A 50 18.38 -3.12 -2.68
N ARG A 51 18.92 -3.39 -1.48
CA ARG A 51 20.38 -3.49 -1.27
C ARG A 51 21.01 -4.62 -2.07
N GLY A 52 20.37 -5.79 -2.12
CA GLY A 52 20.83 -6.93 -2.90
C GLY A 52 20.89 -6.62 -4.38
N VAL A 53 19.81 -6.08 -4.95
CA VAL A 53 19.76 -5.69 -6.37
C VAL A 53 20.81 -4.62 -6.70
N HIS A 54 20.97 -3.61 -5.83
CA HIS A 54 22.00 -2.59 -6.02
C HIS A 54 23.42 -3.16 -6.02
N ALA A 55 23.71 -4.13 -5.14
CA ALA A 55 25.02 -4.78 -5.07
C ALA A 55 25.32 -5.60 -6.34
N GLU A 56 24.36 -6.39 -6.82
CA GLU A 56 24.49 -7.21 -8.04
C GLU A 56 24.72 -6.35 -9.30
N LEU A 57 24.12 -5.15 -9.35
CA LEU A 57 24.30 -4.25 -10.48
C LEU A 57 25.66 -3.55 -10.50
N ALA A 58 26.40 -3.54 -9.39
CA ALA A 58 27.73 -2.92 -9.28
C ALA A 58 27.84 -1.50 -9.89
N GLY A 59 26.78 -0.69 -9.79
CA GLY A 59 26.72 0.66 -10.34
C GLY A 59 26.47 0.76 -11.85
N ALA A 60 26.21 -0.36 -12.55
CA ALA A 60 25.93 -0.36 -13.99
C ALA A 60 24.61 0.35 -14.35
N LEU A 61 23.61 0.27 -13.47
CA LEU A 61 22.28 0.88 -13.65
C LEU A 61 21.72 1.37 -12.30
N PRO A 62 20.88 2.43 -12.30
CA PRO A 62 20.19 2.87 -11.09
C PRO A 62 19.09 1.89 -10.65
N VAL A 63 18.86 1.79 -9.35
CA VAL A 63 17.73 1.04 -8.77
C VAL A 63 16.63 2.01 -8.38
N LEU A 64 15.43 1.82 -8.94
CA LEU A 64 14.27 2.67 -8.68
C LEU A 64 13.36 2.02 -7.63
N GLY A 65 13.22 2.67 -6.47
CA GLY A 65 12.18 2.36 -5.49
C GLY A 65 10.86 3.05 -5.83
N PHE A 66 9.74 2.46 -5.42
CA PHE A 66 8.41 3.05 -5.62
C PHE A 66 7.43 2.66 -4.51
N ALA A 67 6.38 3.46 -4.33
CA ALA A 67 5.24 3.21 -3.46
C ALA A 67 4.00 3.91 -4.00
N GLY A 68 2.81 3.52 -3.55
CA GLY A 68 1.57 4.22 -3.90
C GLY A 68 1.51 5.63 -3.32
N ALA A 69 0.95 6.58 -4.08
CA ALA A 69 0.69 7.92 -3.56
C ALA A 69 -0.37 7.88 -2.43
N PRO A 70 -0.35 8.80 -1.45
CA PRO A 70 -1.27 8.76 -0.31
C PRO A 70 -2.74 8.65 -0.71
N PHE A 71 -3.19 9.42 -1.70
CA PHE A 71 -4.56 9.37 -2.20
C PHE A 71 -4.88 8.02 -2.85
N THR A 72 -3.97 7.46 -3.65
CA THR A 72 -4.14 6.14 -4.25
C THR A 72 -4.30 5.07 -3.17
N LEU A 73 -3.44 5.08 -2.15
CA LEU A 73 -3.53 4.13 -1.04
C LEU A 73 -4.84 4.27 -0.26
N ALA A 74 -5.28 5.51 0.01
CA ALA A 74 -6.58 5.78 0.62
C ALA A 74 -7.73 5.24 -0.24
N ALA A 75 -7.68 5.42 -1.57
CA ALA A 75 -8.68 4.88 -2.48
C ALA A 75 -8.72 3.34 -2.43
N PHE A 76 -7.58 2.64 -2.31
CA PHE A 76 -7.60 1.18 -2.12
C PHE A 76 -8.20 0.76 -0.76
N LEU A 77 -7.91 1.50 0.32
CA LEU A 77 -8.49 1.25 1.64
C LEU A 77 -10.00 1.47 1.64
N ILE A 78 -10.49 2.51 0.95
CA ILE A 78 -11.90 2.87 0.88
C ILE A 78 -12.61 1.99 -0.14
N GLU A 79 -12.18 1.89 -1.38
CA GLU A 79 -12.87 1.03 -2.36
C GLU A 79 -12.73 -0.46 -2.03
N GLY A 80 -11.70 -0.85 -1.28
CA GLY A 80 -11.44 -2.25 -0.92
C GLY A 80 -10.97 -3.10 -2.10
N GLN A 81 -10.75 -2.49 -3.26
CA GLN A 81 -10.29 -3.12 -4.49
C GLN A 81 -9.66 -2.05 -5.40
N SER A 82 -9.29 -2.43 -6.62
CA SER A 82 -8.79 -1.46 -7.61
C SER A 82 -9.82 -0.36 -7.89
N PRO A 83 -9.48 0.93 -7.67
CA PRO A 83 -10.41 2.06 -7.84
C PRO A 83 -10.59 2.49 -9.31
N MET A 84 -9.96 1.81 -10.27
CA MET A 84 -9.91 2.22 -11.69
C MET A 84 -11.27 2.43 -12.37
N ARG A 85 -12.35 1.85 -11.82
CA ARG A 85 -13.69 1.89 -12.44
C ARG A 85 -14.70 2.70 -11.64
N ASP A 86 -14.50 2.83 -10.33
CA ASP A 86 -15.41 3.52 -9.42
C ASP A 86 -14.61 4.06 -8.22
N MET A 87 -14.82 5.34 -7.93
CA MET A 87 -14.24 6.07 -6.80
C MET A 87 -15.33 6.75 -5.96
N GLY A 88 -16.60 6.34 -6.11
CA GLY A 88 -17.74 6.99 -5.48
C GLY A 88 -17.62 7.03 -3.96
N ALA A 89 -17.17 5.95 -3.33
CA ALA A 89 -16.98 5.91 -1.88
C ALA A 89 -15.82 6.82 -1.44
N THR A 90 -14.70 6.78 -2.16
CA THR A 90 -13.53 7.63 -1.89
C THR A 90 -13.88 9.12 -1.99
N LEU A 91 -14.56 9.52 -3.06
CA LEU A 91 -14.95 10.91 -3.29
C LEU A 91 -16.05 11.39 -2.33
N HIS A 92 -16.91 10.48 -1.87
CA HIS A 92 -17.90 10.79 -0.83
C HIS A 92 -17.22 11.07 0.52
N MET A 93 -16.23 10.25 0.89
CA MET A 93 -15.48 10.42 2.15
C MET A 93 -14.50 11.61 2.15
N ALA A 94 -14.13 12.13 0.99
CA ALA A 94 -13.23 13.27 0.86
C ALA A 94 -13.92 14.64 0.99
N ARG A 95 -15.26 14.67 1.13
CA ARG A 95 -16.07 15.88 1.31
C ARG A 95 -16.29 16.17 2.79
#